data_AF-A0A7S3N6A9-F1
#
_entry.id   AF-A0A7S3N6A9-F1
#
_cell.length_a   1.000
_cell.length_b   1.000
_cell.length_c   1.000
_cell.angle_alpha   90.00
_cell.angle_beta   90.00
_cell.angle_gamma   90.00
#
_symmetry.space_group_name_H-M   'P 1'
#
loop_
_entity.id
_entity.type
_entity.pdbx_description
1 polymer ?
#
loop_
_entity_poly.entity_id
_entity_poly.type
_entity_poly.pdbx_seq_one_letter_code
_entity_poly.pdbx_strand_id
1 'polypeptide(L)'
;MHISQHYSKPDSDICRRNHTIYINTVGRFKDRIENLYFTYAFALSAFQRIQDDIPKFVYSTYNQTENQLLSKEMNELEDKLASSGFQPVKDEDLFTSITKQQFVNEIQPIFLNITRIIHC
;
A
#
# COMPACT_ATOMS: atom_id res chain seq x y z
N MET A 1 4.60 -12.84 0.33
CA MET A 1 3.17 -13.15 0.51
C MET A 1 2.44 -13.38 -0.82
N HIS A 2 2.47 -12.45 -1.77
CA HIS A 2 1.84 -12.67 -3.09
C HIS A 2 2.41 -13.87 -3.86
N ILE A 3 3.75 -14.00 -3.94
CA ILE A 3 4.41 -15.14 -4.61
C ILE A 3 3.98 -16.50 -4.03
N SER A 4 3.76 -16.57 -2.71
CA SER A 4 3.26 -17.79 -2.08
C SER A 4 1.76 -18.03 -2.31
N GLN A 5 0.96 -17.00 -2.57
CA GLN A 5 -0.47 -17.14 -2.87
C GLN A 5 -0.71 -17.52 -4.32
N HIS A 6 0.14 -17.02 -5.22
CA HIS A 6 0.05 -17.17 -6.66
C HIS A 6 1.26 -17.95 -7.21
N TYR A 7 1.62 -19.06 -6.54
CA TYR A 7 2.75 -19.87 -6.96
C TYR A 7 2.36 -20.71 -8.17
N SER A 8 3.12 -20.58 -9.26
CA SER A 8 3.03 -21.46 -10.42
C SER A 8 4.16 -22.48 -10.40
N LYS A 9 3.87 -23.74 -10.71
CA LYS A 9 4.93 -24.75 -10.93
C LYS A 9 5.45 -24.60 -12.37
N PRO A 10 6.74 -24.85 -12.63
CA PRO A 10 7.33 -24.69 -13.97
C PRO A 10 6.59 -25.45 -15.09
N ASP A 11 6.03 -26.62 -14.77
CA ASP A 11 5.35 -27.48 -15.75
C ASP A 11 3.82 -27.50 -15.60
N SER A 12 3.24 -26.45 -15.00
CA SER A 12 1.79 -26.37 -14.79
C SER A 12 1.29 -24.95 -14.93
N ASP A 13 0.28 -24.76 -15.77
CA ASP A 13 -0.44 -23.48 -15.89
C ASP A 13 -1.35 -23.18 -14.69
N ILE A 14 -1.32 -24.03 -13.66
CA ILE A 14 -2.20 -23.90 -12.50
C ILE A 14 -1.48 -23.14 -11.39
N CYS A 15 -1.97 -21.94 -11.15
CA CYS A 15 -1.57 -21.10 -10.03
C CYS A 15 -2.21 -21.60 -8.72
N ARG A 16 -1.40 -21.84 -7.67
CA ARG A 16 -1.89 -22.35 -6.39
C ARG A 16 -1.19 -21.67 -5.21
N ARG A 17 -1.81 -21.80 -4.03
CA ARG A 17 -1.15 -21.43 -2.78
C ARG A 17 -0.04 -22.43 -2.45
N ASN A 18 1.13 -21.92 -2.09
CA ASN A 18 2.28 -22.69 -1.65
C ASN A 18 2.64 -22.30 -0.21
N HIS A 19 2.23 -23.15 0.73
CA HIS A 19 2.43 -22.91 2.16
C HIS A 19 3.92 -22.96 2.57
N THR A 20 4.72 -23.83 1.94
CA THR A 20 6.16 -23.93 2.21
C THR A 20 6.87 -22.62 1.88
N ILE A 21 6.56 -22.01 0.73
CA ILE A 21 7.10 -20.69 0.37
C ILE A 21 6.62 -19.64 1.38
N TYR A 22 5.34 -19.65 1.76
CA TYR A 22 4.83 -18.70 2.74
C TYR A 22 5.59 -18.77 4.07
N ILE A 23 5.70 -19.97 4.68
CA ILE A 23 6.38 -20.17 5.97
C ILE A 23 7.85 -19.76 5.88
N ASN A 24 8.54 -20.15 4.80
CA ASN A 24 9.97 -19.90 4.66
C ASN A 24 10.33 -18.45 4.30
N THR A 25 9.35 -17.63 3.88
CA THR A 25 9.60 -16.24 3.45
C THR A 25 8.94 -15.20 4.34
N VAL A 26 7.79 -15.49 4.95
CA VAL A 26 7.02 -14.53 5.76
C VAL A 26 6.49 -15.17 7.04
N GLY A 27 5.82 -16.31 6.95
CA GLY A 27 4.98 -16.84 8.03
C GLY A 27 5.70 -17.14 9.35
N ARG A 28 6.97 -17.54 9.31
CA ARG A 28 7.77 -17.78 10.53
C ARG A 28 8.48 -16.53 11.08
N PHE A 29 8.47 -15.43 10.33
CA PHE A 29 9.18 -14.20 10.65
C PHE A 29 8.17 -13.16 11.12
N LYS A 30 7.98 -13.10 12.44
CA LYS A 30 6.97 -12.23 13.08
C LYS A 30 7.18 -10.76 12.74
N ASP A 31 8.43 -10.30 12.73
CA ASP A 31 8.84 -8.94 12.34
C ASP A 31 8.34 -8.56 10.93
N ARG A 32 8.38 -9.48 9.97
CA ARG A 32 7.90 -9.23 8.61
C ARG A 32 6.38 -9.07 8.56
N ILE A 33 5.67 -9.83 9.38
CA ILE A 33 4.21 -9.71 9.51
C ILE A 33 3.87 -8.35 10.13
N GLU A 34 4.52 -7.97 11.22
CA GLU A 34 4.34 -6.67 11.87
C GLU A 34 4.64 -5.52 10.90
N ASN A 35 5.73 -5.60 10.14
CA ASN A 35 6.09 -4.60 9.12
C ASN A 35 5.06 -4.51 7.99
N LEU A 36 4.43 -5.61 7.59
CA LEU A 36 3.35 -5.59 6.60
C LEU A 36 2.12 -4.86 7.14
N TYR A 37 1.71 -5.12 8.38
CA TYR A 37 0.61 -4.40 9.02
C TYR A 37 0.94 -2.92 9.24
N PHE A 38 2.17 -2.61 9.65
CA PHE A 38 2.65 -1.25 9.77
C PHE A 38 2.60 -0.52 8.42
N THR A 39 3.09 -1.15 7.35
CA THR A 39 3.07 -0.56 5.99
C THR A 39 1.63 -0.32 5.52
N TYR A 40 0.73 -1.28 5.78
CA TYR A 40 -0.69 -1.13 5.48
C TYR A 40 -1.32 0.05 6.24
N ALA A 41 -1.10 0.13 7.56
CA ALA A 41 -1.62 1.22 8.38
C ALA A 41 -1.02 2.58 7.98
N PHE A 42 0.27 2.62 7.66
CA PHE A 42 0.96 3.84 7.18
C PHE A 42 0.36 4.34 5.86
N ALA A 43 0.17 3.46 4.88
CA ALA A 43 -0.43 3.82 3.60
C ALA A 43 -1.89 4.28 3.75
N LEU A 44 -2.67 3.59 4.58
CA LEU A 44 -4.06 3.96 4.86
C LEU A 44 -4.17 5.31 5.58
N SER A 45 -3.25 5.59 6.50
CA SER A 45 -3.16 6.88 7.19
C SER A 45 -2.81 8.01 6.21
N ALA A 46 -1.88 7.76 5.29
CA ALA A 46 -1.55 8.72 4.25
C ALA A 46 -2.77 9.00 3.35
N PHE A 47 -3.49 7.95 2.93
CA PHE A 47 -4.72 8.08 2.14
C PHE A 47 -5.76 8.96 2.83
N GLN A 48 -6.09 8.68 4.11
CA GLN A 48 -7.08 9.48 4.85
C GLN A 48 -6.72 10.96 4.95
N ARG A 49 -5.44 11.30 5.01
CA ARG A 49 -5.02 12.70 5.10
C ARG A 49 -5.13 13.44 3.79
N ILE A 50 -4.85 12.76 2.69
CA ILE A 50 -4.96 13.36 1.36
C ILE A 50 -6.37 13.25 0.79
N GLN A 51 -7.29 12.49 1.41
CA GLN A 51 -8.62 12.22 0.83
C GLN A 51 -9.41 13.50 0.52
N ASP A 52 -9.29 14.53 1.35
CA ASP A 52 -9.96 15.82 1.15
C ASP A 52 -9.27 16.66 0.05
N ASP A 53 -7.96 16.47 -0.12
CA ASP A 53 -7.10 17.16 -1.10
C ASP A 53 -7.03 16.42 -2.44
N ILE A 54 -7.38 15.14 -2.47
CA ILE A 54 -7.64 14.36 -3.66
C ILE A 54 -8.86 15.05 -4.29
N PRO A 55 -8.67 15.93 -5.29
CA PRO A 55 -9.80 16.57 -5.93
C PRO A 55 -10.63 15.43 -6.48
N LYS A 56 -11.95 15.38 -6.24
CA LYS A 56 -12.91 14.46 -6.87
C LYS A 56 -12.32 14.00 -8.19
N PHE A 57 -11.61 12.87 -8.20
CA PHE A 57 -10.66 12.64 -9.27
C PHE A 57 -11.52 12.68 -10.51
N VAL A 58 -11.22 13.60 -11.43
CA VAL A 58 -11.61 13.38 -12.80
C VAL A 58 -10.72 12.24 -13.22
N TYR A 59 -11.08 11.03 -12.77
CA TYR A 59 -10.72 9.80 -13.43
C TYR A 59 -11.04 10.12 -14.87
N SER A 60 -9.98 10.25 -15.66
CA SER A 60 -10.06 10.67 -17.04
C SER A 60 -9.51 9.51 -17.84
N THR A 61 -10.16 8.35 -17.72
CA THR A 61 -9.83 7.22 -18.60
C THR A 61 -10.37 7.44 -20.02
N TYR A 62 -10.79 8.67 -20.36
CA TYR A 62 -11.55 9.04 -21.56
C TYR A 62 -12.89 8.29 -21.72
N ASN A 63 -13.23 7.39 -20.78
CA ASN A 63 -14.45 6.62 -20.73
C ASN A 63 -15.31 7.07 -19.53
N GLN A 64 -16.40 7.78 -19.81
CA GLN A 64 -17.28 8.31 -18.77
C GLN A 64 -17.86 7.23 -17.85
N THR A 65 -18.14 6.02 -18.37
CA THR A 65 -18.69 4.91 -17.58
C THR A 65 -17.67 4.41 -16.56
N GLU A 66 -16.41 4.23 -16.97
CA GLU A 66 -15.33 3.83 -16.07
C GLU A 66 -15.07 4.88 -14.99
N ASN A 67 -15.12 6.16 -15.36
CA ASN A 67 -14.93 7.25 -14.41
C ASN A 67 -16.03 7.26 -13.33
N GLN A 68 -17.28 6.97 -13.72
CA GLN A 68 -18.40 6.84 -12.78
C GLN A 68 -18.25 5.62 -11.86
N LEU A 69 -17.86 4.47 -12.42
CA LEU A 69 -17.61 3.25 -11.64
C LEU A 69 -16.49 3.46 -10.63
N LEU A 70 -15.37 4.05 -11.06
CA LEU A 70 -14.22 4.31 -10.21
C LEU A 70 -14.56 5.31 -9.10
N SER A 71 -15.34 6.36 -9.41
CA SER A 71 -15.84 7.29 -8.39
C SER A 71 -16.71 6.57 -7.34
N LYS A 72 -17.56 5.64 -7.78
CA LYS A 72 -18.40 4.85 -6.88
C LYS A 72 -17.57 3.94 -5.99
N GLU A 73 -16.62 3.20 -6.55
CA GLU A 73 -15.75 2.28 -5.78
C GLU A 73 -14.91 3.02 -4.74
N MET A 74 -14.47 4.25 -5.06
CA MET A 74 -13.69 5.08 -4.15
C MET A 74 -14.55 5.62 -3.00
N ASN A 75 -15.77 6.06 -3.28
CA ASN A 75 -16.72 6.41 -2.21
C ASN A 75 -17.02 5.20 -1.31
N GLU A 76 -17.22 4.01 -1.89
CA GLU A 76 -17.43 2.79 -1.09
C GLU A 76 -16.21 2.43 -0.22
N LEU A 77 -15.00 2.70 -0.69
CA LEU A 77 -13.77 2.53 0.09
C LEU A 77 -13.72 3.51 1.27
N GLU A 78 -14.05 4.78 1.03
CA GLU A 78 -14.11 5.83 2.05
C GLU A 78 -15.17 5.50 3.12
N ASP A 79 -16.36 5.06 2.73
CA ASP A 79 -17.43 4.64 3.64
C ASP A 79 -17.02 3.44 4.50
N LYS A 80 -16.37 2.43 3.89
CA LYS A 80 -15.83 1.26 4.63
C LYS A 80 -14.75 1.68 5.60
N LEU A 81 -13.90 2.62 5.21
CA LEU A 81 -12.84 3.11 6.06
C LEU A 81 -13.39 3.91 7.25
N ALA A 82 -14.35 4.80 7.03
CA ALA A 82 -15.03 5.55 8.08
C ALA A 82 -15.76 4.63 9.07
N SER A 83 -16.39 3.55 8.58
CA SER A 83 -17.10 2.58 9.43
C SER A 83 -16.19 1.55 10.11
N SER A 84 -14.94 1.40 9.67
CA SER A 84 -13.99 0.42 10.24
C SER A 84 -13.49 0.77 11.65
N GLY A 85 -13.66 2.01 12.10
CA GLY A 85 -13.07 2.51 13.34
C GLY A 85 -11.55 2.69 13.29
N PHE A 86 -10.92 2.54 12.12
CA PHE A 86 -9.49 2.75 11.92
C PHE A 86 -9.06 4.14 12.41
N GLN A 87 -7.97 4.17 13.18
CA GLN A 87 -7.35 5.40 13.65
C GLN A 87 -6.03 5.60 12.88
N PRO A 88 -5.91 6.69 12.10
CA PRO A 88 -4.68 6.95 11.37
C PRO A 88 -3.51 7.15 12.33
N VAL A 89 -2.35 6.66 11.92
CA VAL A 89 -1.09 6.86 12.63
C VAL A 89 -0.71 8.33 12.54
N LYS A 90 -0.33 8.93 13.66
CA LYS A 90 0.04 10.34 13.73
C LYS A 90 1.48 10.55 13.28
N ASP A 91 1.77 11.72 12.72
CA ASP A 91 3.14 12.06 12.28
C ASP A 91 4.09 12.19 13.45
N GLU A 92 3.59 12.66 14.59
CA GLU A 92 4.36 12.73 15.81
C GLU A 92 4.83 11.34 16.22
N ASP A 93 4.04 10.29 15.99
CA ASP A 93 4.42 8.91 16.33
C ASP A 93 5.45 8.31 15.34
N LEU A 94 5.43 8.75 14.09
CA LEU A 94 6.25 8.20 12.99
C LEU A 94 7.57 8.95 12.78
N PHE A 95 7.55 10.27 12.97
CA PHE A 95 8.62 11.19 12.60
C PHE A 95 9.04 12.07 13.79
N THR A 96 8.93 11.55 15.03
CA THR A 96 9.33 12.22 16.29
C THR A 96 10.65 13.01 16.21
N SER A 97 11.62 12.51 15.44
CA SER A 97 12.99 13.02 15.38
C SER A 97 13.40 13.57 14.00
N ILE A 98 12.47 13.64 13.05
CA ILE A 98 12.78 13.97 11.66
C ILE A 98 12.10 15.28 11.29
N THR A 99 12.90 16.30 10.99
CA THR A 99 12.36 17.54 10.45
C THR A 99 11.86 17.34 9.02
N LYS A 100 10.89 18.16 8.59
CA LYS A 100 10.42 18.17 7.20
C LYS A 100 11.57 18.31 6.20
N GLN A 101 12.59 19.12 6.52
CA GLN A 101 13.74 19.34 5.66
C GLN A 101 14.63 18.10 5.55
N GLN A 102 14.85 17.37 6.65
CA GLN A 102 15.54 16.07 6.61
C GLN A 102 14.74 15.03 5.82
N PHE A 103 13.42 14.99 5.97
CA PHE A 103 12.58 14.07 5.18
C PHE A 103 12.76 14.29 3.67
N VAL A 104 12.68 15.55 3.22
CA VAL A 104 12.83 15.89 1.78
C VAL A 104 14.24 15.64 1.27
N ASN A 105 15.26 15.91 2.09
CA ASN A 105 16.66 15.85 1.65
C ASN A 105 17.30 14.47 1.80
N GLU A 106 16.81 13.64 2.72
CA GLU A 106 17.44 12.36 3.06
C GLU A 106 16.52 11.17 2.76
N ILE A 107 15.26 11.21 3.19
CA ILE A 107 14.34 10.06 3.06
C ILE A 107 13.76 9.96 1.65
N GLN A 108 13.25 11.05 1.09
CA GLN A 108 12.64 11.04 -0.23
C GLN A 108 13.61 10.58 -1.34
N PRO A 109 14.91 10.98 -1.35
CA PRO A 109 15.88 10.47 -2.33
C PRO A 109 16.15 8.96 -2.21
N ILE A 110 16.05 8.38 -1.02
CA ILE A 110 16.19 6.92 -0.84
C ILE A 110 15.08 6.18 -1.61
N PHE A 111 13.83 6.64 -1.50
CA PHE A 111 12.72 6.05 -2.26
C PHE A 111 12.89 6.23 -3.78
N LEU A 112 13.36 7.39 -4.24
CA LEU A 112 13.67 7.60 -5.66
C LEU A 112 14.74 6.64 -6.17
N ASN A 113 15.77 6.37 -5.36
CA ASN A 113 16.82 5.42 -5.71
C ASN A 113 16.31 3.98 -5.71
N ILE A 114 15.45 3.59 -4.77
CA ILE A 114 14.77 2.28 -4.78
C ILE A 114 13.99 2.10 -6.08
N THR A 115 13.22 3.12 -6.51
CA THR A 115 12.50 3.07 -7.79
C THR A 115 13.44 2.92 -8.97
N ARG A 116 14.62 3.55 -8.96
CA ARG A 116 15.64 3.38 -10.01
C ARG A 116 16.17 1.95 -10.08
N ILE A 117 16.33 1.27 -8.95
CA ILE A 117 16.78 -0.14 -8.91
C ILE A 117 15.77 -1.07 -9.58
N ILE A 118 14.47 -0.76 -9.56
CA ILE A 118 13.44 -1.56 -10.23
C ILE A 118 13.64 -1.59 -11.76
N HIS A 119 14.39 -0.64 -12.32
CA HIS A 119 14.72 -0.60 -13.75
C HIS A 119 15.99 -1.37 -14.13
N CYS A 120 16.68 -2.01 -13.17
CA CYS A 120 17.80 -2.91 -13.43
C CYS A 120 17.32 -4.32 -13.78
#